data_AF-A0A525W0K8-F1
#
_entry.id   AF-A0A525W0K8-F1
#
_cell.length_a   1.000
_cell.length_b   1.000
_cell.length_c   1.000
_cell.angle_alpha   90.00
_cell.angle_beta   90.00
_cell.angle_gamma   90.00
#
_symmetry.space_group_name_H-M   'P 1'
#
loop_
_entity.id
_entity.type
_entity.pdbx_description
1 polymer ?
#
loop_
_entity_poly.entity_id
_entity_poly.type
_entity_poly.pdbx_seq_one_letter_code
_entity_poly.pdbx_strand_id
1 'polypeptide(L)'
;MNMGDTPSVGAHCWTFLRALRATAGYIIGKLNFVRHPYERWSTVRLPDSVQSVLFVCKGNICRSPLGEVCLRALAMQAGRPLTIRSAGLETTPGKPAHLKAQATALEHGLSLEKHATTQVHAELLDKSDLIVVMEVAQKDRIHGL
;
A
#
# COMPACT_ATOMS: atom_id res chain seq x y z
N MET A 1 -19.10 -45.67 -0.64
CA MET A 1 -19.64 -44.30 -0.82
C MET A 1 -19.06 -43.44 0.29
N ASN A 2 -18.17 -42.51 -0.04
CA ASN A 2 -17.53 -41.56 0.89
C ASN A 2 -18.50 -40.41 1.19
N MET A 3 -18.74 -40.15 2.47
CA MET A 3 -19.11 -38.83 3.00
C MET A 3 -17.85 -38.34 3.73
N GLY A 4 -17.17 -37.26 3.36
CA GLY A 4 -17.69 -35.94 3.03
C GLY A 4 -17.36 -35.04 4.22
N ASP A 5 -16.13 -34.52 4.22
CA ASP A 5 -15.46 -33.82 5.32
C ASP A 5 -16.28 -32.69 5.96
N THR A 6 -16.54 -32.81 7.26
CA THR A 6 -16.97 -31.69 8.10
C THR A 6 -15.79 -30.77 8.40
N PRO A 7 -15.85 -29.45 8.17
CA PRO A 7 -14.74 -28.56 8.49
C PRO A 7 -14.50 -28.54 10.01
N SER A 8 -13.28 -28.93 10.40
CA SER A 8 -12.87 -28.99 11.80
C SER A 8 -13.03 -27.63 12.50
N VAL A 9 -13.46 -27.69 13.76
CA VAL A 9 -13.63 -26.57 14.70
C VAL A 9 -12.38 -25.66 14.79
N GLY A 10 -11.21 -26.16 14.38
CA GLY A 10 -9.97 -25.39 14.30
C GLY A 10 -10.04 -24.16 13.38
N ALA A 11 -10.75 -24.22 12.26
CA ALA A 11 -10.76 -23.13 11.27
C ALA A 11 -11.37 -21.82 11.80
N HIS A 12 -12.32 -21.90 12.74
CA HIS A 12 -12.98 -20.73 13.33
C HIS A 12 -12.11 -20.07 14.41
N CYS A 13 -11.33 -20.86 15.16
CA CYS A 13 -10.42 -20.36 16.18
C CYS A 13 -9.29 -19.51 15.57
N TRP A 14 -8.76 -19.93 14.42
CA TRP A 14 -7.72 -19.18 13.70
C TRP A 14 -8.24 -17.84 13.14
N THR A 15 -9.48 -17.79 12.66
CA THR A 15 -10.10 -16.56 12.15
C THR A 15 -10.33 -15.57 13.29
N PHE A 16 -10.81 -16.03 14.44
CA PHE A 16 -10.97 -15.21 15.63
C PHE A 16 -9.62 -14.68 16.16
N LEU A 17 -8.59 -15.52 16.23
CA LEU A 17 -7.24 -15.12 16.64
C LEU A 17 -6.60 -14.14 15.65
N ARG A 18 -6.83 -14.29 14.34
CA ARG A 18 -6.41 -13.33 13.32
C ARG A 18 -7.11 -11.98 13.47
N ALA A 19 -8.42 -11.98 13.72
CA ALA A 19 -9.19 -10.76 13.98
C ALA A 19 -8.67 -10.06 15.25
N LEU A 20 -8.49 -10.80 16.35
CA LEU A 20 -7.90 -10.28 17.59
C LEU A 20 -6.51 -9.67 17.39
N ARG A 21 -5.64 -10.33 16.62
CA ARG A 21 -4.31 -9.81 16.30
C ARG A 21 -4.38 -8.54 15.45
N ALA A 22 -5.31 -8.47 14.49
CA ALA A 22 -5.54 -7.27 13.67
C ALA A 22 -6.09 -6.10 14.51
N THR A 23 -7.06 -6.38 15.38
CA THR A 23 -7.65 -5.39 16.31
C THR A 23 -6.63 -4.91 17.33
N ALA A 24 -5.82 -5.81 17.91
CA ALA A 24 -4.73 -5.45 18.80
C ALA A 24 -3.69 -4.58 18.10
N GLY A 25 -3.29 -4.93 16.87
CA GLY A 25 -2.40 -4.10 16.04
C GLY A 25 -2.98 -2.71 15.76
N TYR A 26 -4.28 -2.60 15.50
CA TYR A 26 -4.97 -1.32 15.29
C TYR A 26 -5.03 -0.47 16.56
N ILE A 27 -5.38 -1.07 17.71
CA ILE A 27 -5.45 -0.37 19.00
C ILE A 27 -4.06 0.09 19.45
N ILE A 28 -3.04 -0.77 19.33
CA ILE A 28 -1.64 -0.42 19.62
C ILE A 28 -1.16 0.69 18.68
N GLY A 29 -1.51 0.63 17.39
CA GLY A 29 -1.21 1.70 16.43
C GLY A 29 -1.85 3.04 16.81
N LYS A 30 -3.11 3.04 17.26
CA LYS A 30 -3.80 4.23 17.78
C LYS A 30 -3.17 4.75 19.07
N LEU A 31 -2.78 3.86 19.99
CA LEU A 31 -2.14 4.26 21.25
C LEU A 31 -0.76 4.89 21.01
N ASN A 32 0.01 4.33 20.08
CA ASN A 32 1.31 4.87 19.68
C ASN A 32 1.16 6.24 18.99
N PHE A 33 0.10 6.45 18.21
CA PHE A 33 -0.20 7.75 17.60
C PHE A 33 -0.50 8.85 18.63
N VAL A 34 -1.18 8.50 19.73
CA VAL A 34 -1.47 9.44 20.84
C VAL A 34 -0.24 9.73 21.68
N ARG A 35 0.63 8.73 21.89
CA ARG A 35 1.84 8.88 22.72
C ARG A 35 2.99 9.58 22.02
N HIS A 36 3.04 9.53 20.70
CA HIS A 36 4.16 10.04 19.92
C HIS A 36 3.69 10.82 18.69
N PRO A 37 2.95 11.93 18.85
CA PRO A 37 2.39 12.69 17.73
C PRO A 37 3.47 13.26 16.79
N TYR A 38 4.70 13.36 17.28
CA TYR A 38 5.87 13.94 16.59
C TYR A 38 7.14 13.10 16.70
N GLU A 39 7.10 11.83 17.15
CA GLU A 39 8.26 10.96 16.93
C GLU A 39 8.34 10.59 15.46
N ARG A 40 8.87 11.56 14.70
CA ARG A 40 10.01 11.39 13.81
C ARG A 40 10.00 10.00 13.21
N TRP A 41 9.12 9.82 12.22
CA TRP A 41 9.18 8.82 11.15
C TRP A 41 10.43 7.97 11.33
N SER A 42 10.34 6.94 12.18
CA SER A 42 11.44 6.02 12.38
C SER A 42 11.82 5.59 10.98
N THR A 43 13.07 5.78 10.57
CA THR A 43 13.50 5.47 9.21
C THR A 43 13.20 4.00 8.98
N VAL A 44 12.06 3.71 8.35
CA VAL A 44 11.63 2.35 8.08
C VAL A 44 12.58 1.85 7.01
N ARG A 45 13.57 1.06 7.43
CA ARG A 45 14.38 0.32 6.48
C ARG A 45 13.49 -0.75 5.87
N LEU A 46 13.28 -0.67 4.56
CA LEU A 46 12.63 -1.73 3.82
C LEU A 46 13.49 -3.00 3.94
N PRO A 47 12.94 -4.15 4.37
CA PRO A 47 13.68 -5.41 4.40
C PRO A 47 14.30 -5.71 3.04
N ASP A 48 15.47 -6.36 3.00
CA ASP A 48 16.16 -6.67 1.74
C ASP A 48 15.38 -7.63 0.84
N SER A 49 14.42 -8.37 1.41
CA SER A 49 13.48 -9.23 0.68
C SER A 49 12.46 -8.45 -0.15
N VAL A 50 12.22 -7.17 0.13
CA VAL A 50 11.28 -6.33 -0.62
C VAL A 50 11.96 -5.85 -1.90
N GLN A 51 11.49 -6.35 -3.03
CA GLN A 51 11.96 -6.00 -4.37
C GLN A 51 10.90 -5.21 -5.16
N SER A 52 9.64 -5.31 -4.75
CA SER A 52 8.50 -4.67 -5.39
C SER A 52 7.59 -3.95 -4.39
N VAL A 53 7.21 -2.71 -4.71
CA VAL A 53 6.36 -1.86 -3.88
C VAL A 53 5.21 -1.30 -4.72
N LEU A 54 3.98 -1.47 -4.24
CA LEU A 54 2.78 -0.90 -4.84
C LEU A 54 2.15 0.12 -3.90
N PHE A 55 2.04 1.35 -4.37
CA PHE A 55 1.26 2.39 -3.67
C PHE A 55 -0.19 2.39 -4.13
N VAL A 56 -1.13 2.30 -3.18
CA VAL A 56 -2.57 2.29 -3.48
C VAL A 56 -3.26 3.47 -2.81
N CYS A 57 -4.10 4.16 -3.57
CA CYS A 57 -5.03 5.14 -3.01
C CYS A 57 -6.41 5.00 -3.66
N LYS A 58 -7.33 5.93 -3.38
CA LYS A 58 -8.66 5.91 -4.00
C LYS A 58 -8.58 6.03 -5.54
N GLY A 59 -8.10 7.15 -6.06
CA GLY A 59 -8.20 7.46 -7.50
C GLY A 59 -6.91 7.34 -8.32
N ASN A 60 -5.77 7.08 -7.69
CA ASN A 60 -4.44 7.09 -8.34
C ASN A 60 -4.07 8.37 -9.10
N ILE A 61 -4.65 9.52 -8.69
CA ILE A 61 -4.38 10.82 -9.32
C ILE A 61 -3.53 11.76 -8.44
N CYS A 62 -3.42 11.52 -7.13
CA CYS A 62 -2.70 12.42 -6.22
C CYS A 62 -1.66 11.70 -5.36
N ARG A 63 -2.11 10.90 -4.38
CA ARG A 63 -1.26 10.42 -3.29
C ARG A 63 -0.38 9.23 -3.68
N SER A 64 -0.97 8.19 -4.27
CA SER A 64 -0.17 7.05 -4.72
C SER A 64 0.84 7.36 -5.83
N PRO A 65 0.55 8.20 -6.85
CA PRO A 65 1.58 8.58 -7.82
C PRO A 65 2.74 9.35 -7.18
N LEU A 66 2.46 10.29 -6.26
CA LEU A 66 3.51 10.99 -5.52
C LEU A 66 4.39 10.02 -4.72
N GLY A 67 3.78 9.07 -3.99
CA GLY A 67 4.52 8.05 -3.23
C GLY A 67 5.45 7.22 -4.13
N GLU A 68 4.97 6.84 -5.31
CA GLU A 68 5.76 6.11 -6.30
C GLU A 68 7.01 6.89 -6.75
N VAL A 69 6.86 8.15 -7.19
CA VAL A 69 8.01 8.90 -7.70
C VAL A 69 8.98 9.31 -6.60
N CYS A 70 8.48 9.57 -5.38
CA CYS A 70 9.32 9.82 -4.21
C CYS A 70 10.17 8.58 -3.87
N LEU A 71 9.56 7.40 -3.74
CA LEU A 71 10.31 6.18 -3.44
C LEU A 71 11.28 5.82 -4.56
N ARG A 72 10.90 6.06 -5.82
CA ARG A 72 11.76 5.81 -6.98
C ARG A 72 13.03 6.66 -6.93
N ALA A 73 12.90 7.95 -6.62
CA ALA A 73 14.05 8.84 -6.46
C ALA A 73 14.95 8.40 -5.29
N LEU A 74 14.37 8.05 -4.14
CA LEU A 74 15.13 7.57 -2.97
C LEU A 74 15.85 6.24 -3.26
N ALA A 75 15.19 5.30 -3.94
CA ALA A 75 15.76 4.01 -4.32
C ALA A 75 16.94 4.18 -5.29
N MET A 76 16.81 5.09 -6.27
CA MET A 76 17.91 5.45 -7.17
C MET A 76 19.10 6.05 -6.42
N GLN A 77 18.86 7.02 -5.52
CA GLN A 77 19.92 7.62 -4.70
C GLN A 77 20.64 6.59 -3.82
N ALA A 78 19.90 5.60 -3.32
CA ALA A 78 20.45 4.51 -2.51
C ALA A 78 21.10 3.38 -3.32
N GLY A 79 21.06 3.43 -4.67
CA GLY A 79 21.54 2.34 -5.52
C GLY A 79 20.76 1.02 -5.34
N ARG A 80 19.53 1.09 -4.83
CA ARG A 80 18.69 -0.08 -4.55
C ARG A 80 17.68 -0.28 -5.68
N PRO A 81 17.82 -1.31 -6.53
CA PRO A 81 16.85 -1.58 -7.58
C PRO A 81 15.53 -2.02 -6.94
N LEU A 82 14.44 -1.32 -7.22
CA LEU A 82 13.09 -1.66 -6.78
C LEU A 82 12.11 -1.51 -7.95
N THR A 83 11.17 -2.45 -8.05
CA THR A 83 10.00 -2.31 -8.91
C THR A 83 8.94 -1.51 -8.16
N ILE A 84 8.71 -0.27 -8.55
CA ILE A 84 7.78 0.63 -7.85
C ILE A 84 6.63 0.97 -8.79
N ARG A 85 5.40 0.78 -8.30
CA ARG A 85 4.15 1.04 -9.05
C ARG A 85 3.16 1.79 -8.18
N SER A 86 2.15 2.37 -8.80
CA SER A 86 0.98 2.91 -8.12
C SER A 86 -0.32 2.53 -8.81
N ALA A 87 -1.38 2.40 -8.03
CA ALA A 87 -2.72 2.06 -8.53
C ALA A 87 -3.83 2.69 -7.69
N GLY A 88 -5.06 2.59 -8.18
CA GLY A 88 -6.27 3.18 -7.62
C GLY A 88 -7.37 2.13 -7.42
N LEU A 89 -8.07 2.20 -6.30
CA LEU A 89 -9.23 1.34 -6.02
C LEU A 89 -10.47 1.72 -6.83
N GLU A 90 -10.61 3.01 -7.13
CA GLU A 90 -11.73 3.61 -7.87
C GLU A 90 -11.16 4.61 -8.87
N THR A 91 -10.66 4.10 -9.99
CA THR A 91 -10.12 4.96 -11.05
C THR A 91 -10.51 4.48 -12.44
N THR A 92 -10.48 5.42 -13.37
CA THR A 92 -10.51 5.11 -14.80
C THR A 92 -9.07 5.07 -15.27
N PRO A 93 -8.57 3.97 -15.88
CA PRO A 93 -7.21 3.90 -16.37
C PRO A 93 -6.88 4.98 -17.41
N GLY A 94 -5.61 5.38 -17.48
CA GLY A 94 -5.08 6.27 -18.54
C GLY A 94 -5.21 7.77 -18.28
N LYS A 95 -5.74 8.21 -17.13
CA LYS A 95 -5.83 9.63 -16.78
C LYS A 95 -4.50 10.14 -16.21
N PRO A 96 -4.12 11.41 -16.47
CA PRO A 96 -2.93 11.99 -15.88
C PRO A 96 -3.09 12.18 -14.36
N ALA A 97 -1.97 12.43 -13.68
CA ALA A 97 -2.00 12.89 -12.30
C ALA A 97 -2.72 14.25 -12.20
N HIS A 98 -3.33 14.53 -11.05
CA HIS A 98 -3.97 15.81 -10.77
C HIS A 98 -2.93 16.94 -10.78
N LEU A 99 -3.29 18.11 -11.32
CA LEU A 99 -2.36 19.26 -11.48
C LEU A 99 -1.63 19.64 -10.20
N LYS A 100 -2.32 19.68 -9.06
CA LYS A 100 -1.70 19.91 -7.74
C LYS A 100 -0.62 18.88 -7.40
N ALA A 101 -0.84 17.60 -7.70
CA ALA A 101 0.16 16.56 -7.44
C ALA A 101 1.37 16.70 -8.38
N GLN A 102 1.14 17.07 -9.64
CA GLN A 102 2.21 17.38 -10.58
C GLN A 102 3.05 18.57 -10.11
N ALA A 103 2.41 19.66 -9.68
CA ALA A 103 3.07 20.84 -9.13
C ALA A 103 3.90 20.49 -7.90
N THR A 104 3.33 19.75 -6.94
CA THR A 104 4.06 19.27 -5.75
C THR A 104 5.24 18.39 -6.12
N ALA A 105 5.09 17.47 -7.09
CA ALA A 105 6.23 16.66 -7.55
C ALA A 105 7.36 17.55 -8.10
N LEU A 106 7.00 18.54 -8.93
CA LEU A 106 7.95 19.45 -9.56
C LEU A 106 8.69 20.32 -8.53
N GLU A 107 8.00 20.81 -7.49
CA GLU A 107 8.60 21.55 -6.37
C GLU A 107 9.73 20.76 -5.68
N HIS A 108 9.66 19.42 -5.73
CA HIS A 108 10.67 18.51 -5.18
C HIS A 108 11.63 17.93 -6.23
N GLY A 109 11.65 18.46 -7.46
CA GLY A 109 12.51 17.97 -8.54
C GLY A 109 12.10 16.60 -9.10
N LEU A 110 10.85 16.20 -8.88
CA LEU A 110 10.27 14.95 -9.38
C LEU A 110 9.30 15.25 -10.54
N SER A 111 8.96 14.24 -11.34
CA SER A 111 8.00 14.39 -12.44
C SER A 111 6.92 13.31 -12.40
N LEU A 112 5.67 13.75 -12.59
CA LEU A 112 4.50 12.90 -12.80
C LEU A 112 3.96 12.99 -14.24
N GLU A 113 4.74 13.54 -15.17
CA GLU A 113 4.30 13.77 -16.55
C GLU A 113 3.92 12.45 -17.26
N LYS A 114 4.69 11.38 -17.01
CA LYS A 114 4.44 10.05 -17.58
C LYS A 114 3.45 9.21 -16.76
N HIS A 115 2.88 9.78 -15.70
CA HIS A 115 1.93 9.06 -14.87
C HIS A 115 0.61 8.86 -15.62
N ALA A 116 0.13 7.64 -15.59
CA ALA A 116 -1.21 7.28 -16.05
C ALA A 116 -1.90 6.47 -14.96
N THR A 117 -3.13 6.83 -14.61
CA THR A 117 -3.91 6.09 -13.63
C THR A 117 -4.03 4.62 -14.03
N THR A 118 -3.92 3.74 -13.04
CA THR A 118 -4.06 2.30 -13.19
C THR A 118 -5.03 1.79 -12.14
N GLN A 119 -5.99 0.96 -12.54
CA GLN A 119 -6.94 0.32 -11.62
C GLN A 119 -6.26 -0.85 -10.92
N VAL A 120 -6.48 -1.01 -9.61
CA VAL A 120 -6.01 -2.18 -8.87
C VAL A 120 -6.68 -3.44 -9.39
N HIS A 121 -5.91 -4.50 -9.55
CA HIS A 121 -6.38 -5.85 -9.89
C HIS A 121 -5.50 -6.91 -9.21
N ALA A 122 -5.99 -8.15 -9.08
CA ALA A 122 -5.33 -9.22 -8.32
C ALA A 122 -3.85 -9.42 -8.70
N GLU A 123 -3.54 -9.48 -10.00
CA GLU A 123 -2.16 -9.67 -10.47
C GLU A 123 -1.19 -8.55 -10.02
N LEU A 124 -1.66 -7.30 -9.86
CA LEU A 124 -0.82 -6.22 -9.32
C LEU A 124 -0.51 -6.44 -7.84
N LEU A 125 -1.48 -6.95 -7.09
CA LEU A 125 -1.34 -7.26 -5.67
C LEU A 125 -0.39 -8.44 -5.47
N ASP A 126 -0.58 -9.52 -6.24
CA ASP A 126 0.24 -10.72 -6.16
C ASP A 126 1.71 -10.47 -6.53
N LYS A 127 1.96 -9.54 -7.45
CA LYS A 127 3.32 -9.15 -7.90
C LYS A 127 3.99 -8.10 -7.00
N SER A 128 3.45 -7.83 -5.81
CA SER A 128 3.94 -6.80 -4.90
C SER A 128 4.32 -7.39 -3.54
N ASP A 129 5.60 -7.28 -3.18
CA ASP A 129 6.10 -7.73 -1.86
C ASP A 129 5.58 -6.82 -0.73
N LEU A 130 5.38 -5.53 -1.05
CA LEU A 130 4.86 -4.54 -0.13
C LEU A 130 3.79 -3.68 -0.80
N ILE A 131 2.60 -3.64 -0.19
CA ILE A 131 1.50 -2.76 -0.60
C ILE A 131 1.35 -1.66 0.44
N VAL A 132 1.48 -0.40 0.00
CA VAL A 132 1.35 0.79 0.85
C VAL A 132 0.05 1.51 0.53
N VAL A 133 -0.85 1.54 1.50
CA VAL A 133 -2.11 2.28 1.41
C VAL A 133 -1.99 3.68 2.02
N MET A 134 -2.77 4.63 1.49
CA MET A 134 -2.79 6.03 1.97
C MET A 134 -3.79 6.28 3.09
N GLU A 135 -4.77 5.38 3.25
CA GLU A 135 -5.79 5.43 4.30
C GLU A 135 -6.05 4.02 4.84
N VAL A 136 -6.33 3.91 6.14
CA VAL A 136 -6.56 2.60 6.80
C VAL A 136 -7.70 1.82 6.14
N ALA A 137 -8.79 2.50 5.76
CA ALA A 137 -9.95 1.89 5.12
C ALA A 137 -9.64 1.24 3.74
N GLN A 138 -8.53 1.62 3.09
CA GLN A 138 -8.12 1.02 1.83
C GLN A 138 -7.56 -0.39 2.03
N LYS A 139 -7.00 -0.69 3.22
CA LYS A 139 -6.46 -2.02 3.55
C LYS A 139 -7.53 -3.10 3.45
N ASP A 140 -8.69 -2.86 4.06
CA ASP A 140 -9.78 -3.83 4.09
C ASP A 140 -10.36 -4.05 2.69
N ARG A 141 -10.38 -3.01 1.86
CA ARG A 141 -10.82 -3.11 0.47
C ARG A 141 -9.87 -3.91 -0.41
N ILE A 142 -8.56 -3.79 -0.19
CA ILE A 142 -7.56 -4.57 -0.93
C ILE A 142 -7.65 -6.04 -0.56
N HIS A 143 -7.92 -6.37 0.71
CA HIS A 143 -8.09 -7.76 1.14
C HIS A 143 -9.31 -8.47 0.52
N GLY A 144 -10.26 -7.73 -0.05
CA GLY A 144 -11.44 -8.28 -0.71
C GLY A 144 -11.31 -8.41 -2.24
N LEU A 145 -10.15 -8.09 -2.82
CA LEU A 145 -9.85 -8.21 -4.26
C LEU A 145 -9.00 -9.46 -4.54
#